data_AF-A0A2V7VLZ3-F1
#
_entry.id   AF-A0A2V7VLZ3-F1
#
_cell.length_a   1.000
_cell.length_b   1.000
_cell.length_c   1.000
_cell.angle_alpha   90.00
_cell.angle_beta   90.00
_cell.angle_gamma   90.00
#
_symmetry.space_group_name_H-M   'P 1'
#
loop_
_entity.id
_entity.type
_entity.pdbx_description
1 polymer ?
#
loop_
_entity_poly.entity_id
_entity_poly.type
_entity_poly.pdbx_seq_one_letter_code
_entity_poly.pdbx_strand_id
1 'polypeptide(L)' 'LGGHQPGIAEAYISTGSLYLCTAAFLPLGLSARDPFWADPAVDWTSRRAWGGADLATDHALSE' A
#
# COMPACT_ATOMS: atom_id res chain seq x y z
N LEU A 1 -15.06 0.97 9.63
CA LEU A 1 -15.01 -0.47 10.03
C LEU A 1 -15.63 -1.32 8.92
N GLY A 2 -15.09 -1.27 7.70
CA GLY A 2 -15.84 -1.75 6.54
C GLY A 2 -14.99 -2.63 5.65
N GLY A 3 -14.65 -3.85 6.10
CA GLY A 3 -13.97 -4.87 5.30
C GLY A 3 -14.76 -5.36 4.07
N HIS A 4 -15.70 -4.56 3.58
CA HIS A 4 -16.47 -4.77 2.37
C HIS A 4 -15.95 -3.82 1.28
N GLN A 5 -14.72 -4.08 0.83
CA GLN A 5 -14.06 -3.34 -0.25
C GLN A 5 -13.85 -4.32 -1.42
N PRO A 6 -14.90 -4.62 -2.22
CA PRO A 6 -14.79 -5.57 -3.32
C PRO A 6 -13.79 -5.11 -4.40
N GLY A 7 -13.54 -3.80 -4.53
CA GLY A 7 -12.59 -3.23 -5.49
C GLY A 7 -11.11 -3.60 -5.24
N ILE A 8 -10.78 -4.11 -4.06
CA ILE A 8 -9.44 -4.64 -3.73
C ILE A 8 -9.41 -6.17 -3.60
N ALA A 9 -10.53 -6.85 -3.87
CA ALA A 9 -10.62 -8.29 -3.76
C ALA A 9 -9.88 -8.96 -4.92
N GLU A 10 -9.03 -9.94 -4.61
CA GLU A 10 -8.23 -10.68 -5.59
C GLU A 10 -8.47 -12.18 -5.44
N ALA A 11 -8.61 -12.89 -6.57
CA ALA A 11 -8.89 -14.32 -6.56
C ALA A 11 -7.66 -15.14 -6.11
N TYR A 12 -6.46 -14.65 -6.41
CA TYR A 12 -5.20 -15.33 -6.10
C TYR A 12 -4.70 -15.10 -4.67
N ILE A 13 -4.92 -13.91 -4.11
CA ILE A 13 -4.31 -13.47 -2.85
C ILE A 13 -5.40 -13.24 -1.79
N SER A 14 -5.60 -14.22 -0.92
CA SER A 14 -6.48 -14.12 0.25
C SER A 14 -5.71 -13.90 1.57
N THR A 15 -4.38 -14.01 1.53
CA THR A 15 -3.47 -13.74 2.65
C THR A 15 -2.38 -12.79 2.18
N GLY A 16 -2.08 -11.76 2.99
CA GLY A 16 -1.04 -10.79 2.65
C GLY A 16 0.33 -11.45 2.43
N SER A 17 1.05 -10.97 1.42
CA SER A 17 2.43 -11.38 1.15
C SER A 17 3.35 -10.89 2.27
N LEU A 18 3.67 -11.76 3.25
CA LEU A 18 4.46 -11.38 4.43
C LEU A 18 5.83 -10.78 4.09
N TYR A 19 6.41 -11.16 2.94
CA TYR A 19 7.66 -10.58 2.47
C TYR A 19 7.53 -9.06 2.22
N LEU A 20 6.35 -8.53 1.89
CA LEU A 20 6.12 -7.10 1.67
C LEU A 20 6.33 -6.28 2.95
N CYS A 21 6.27 -6.88 4.14
CA CYS A 21 6.64 -6.19 5.37
C CYS A 21 8.10 -5.70 5.34
N THR A 22 8.98 -6.36 4.58
CA THR A 22 10.37 -5.93 4.43
C THR A 22 10.53 -4.66 3.60
N ALA A 23 9.52 -4.28 2.80
CA ALA A 23 9.55 -3.05 2.00
C ALA A 23 9.60 -1.79 2.88
N ALA A 24 9.18 -1.88 4.15
CA ALA A 24 9.32 -0.80 5.14
C ALA A 24 10.78 -0.37 5.37
N PHE A 25 11.77 -1.21 5.03
CA PHE A 25 13.19 -0.89 5.17
C PHE A 25 13.80 -0.23 3.93
N LEU A 26 13.13 -0.24 2.76
CA LEU A 26 13.66 0.39 1.54
C LEU A 26 14.04 1.87 1.71
N PRO A 27 13.24 2.69 2.42
CA PRO A 27 13.57 4.11 2.56
C PRO A 27 14.86 4.39 3.33
N LEU A 28 15.38 3.43 4.11
CA LEU A 28 16.61 3.62 4.89
C LEU A 28 17.85 3.83 4.01
N GLY A 29 17.80 3.44 2.73
CA GLY A 29 18.86 3.72 1.76
C GLY A 29 18.79 5.11 1.12
N LEU A 30 17.74 5.88 1.38
CA LEU A 30 17.52 7.18 0.76
C LEU A 30 18.35 8.28 1.44
N SER A 31 18.63 9.35 0.69
CA SER A 31 19.21 10.57 1.23
C SER A 31 18.29 11.19 2.29
N ALA A 32 18.85 11.83 3.32
CA ALA A 32 18.06 12.56 4.31
C ALA A 32 17.23 13.72 3.72
N ARG A 33 17.53 14.16 2.49
CA ARG A 33 16.79 15.20 1.76
C ARG A 33 15.82 14.62 0.71
N ASP A 34 15.68 13.30 0.65
CA ASP A 34 14.76 12.66 -0.28
C ASP A 34 13.31 13.12 0.01
N PRO A 35 12.48 13.37 -1.02
CA PRO A 35 11.07 13.73 -0.85
C PRO A 35 10.31 12.79 0.08
N PHE A 36 10.66 11.51 0.13
CA PHE A 36 10.07 10.55 1.08
C PHE A 36 10.16 11.03 2.54
N TRP A 37 11.25 11.71 2.92
CA TRP A 37 11.46 12.25 4.27
C TRP A 37 11.09 13.72 4.41
N ALA A 38 11.21 14.50 3.33
CA ALA A 38 11.11 15.95 3.35
C ALA A 38 9.70 16.48 3.07
N ASP A 39 8.91 15.78 2.26
CA ASP A 39 7.58 16.22 1.89
C ASP A 39 6.57 16.02 3.03
N PRO A 40 5.46 16.77 3.06
CA PRO A 40 4.40 16.58 4.03
C PRO A 40 3.86 15.14 4.02
N ALA A 41 3.56 14.62 5.21
CA ALA A 41 2.99 13.29 5.34
C ALA A 41 1.64 13.19 4.61
N VAL A 42 1.51 12.16 3.78
CA VAL A 42 0.26 11.82 3.09
C VAL A 42 -0.33 10.52 3.63
N ASP A 43 -1.61 10.35 3.38
CA ASP A 43 -2.35 9.14 3.65
C ASP A 43 -1.78 7.93 2.87
N TRP A 44 -1.09 7.02 3.55
CA TRP A 44 -0.58 5.80 2.91
C TRP A 44 -1.70 4.79 2.66
N THR A 45 -1.49 3.89 1.69
CA THR A 45 -2.49 2.94 1.17
C THR A 45 -3.26 2.21 2.27
N SER A 46 -2.57 1.62 3.26
CA SER A 46 -3.24 0.90 4.35
C SER A 46 -4.07 1.82 5.26
N ARG A 47 -3.66 3.08 5.48
CA ARG A 47 -4.45 4.06 6.26
C ARG A 47 -5.72 4.45 5.52
N ARG A 48 -5.62 4.65 4.19
CA ARG A 48 -6.76 4.91 3.30
C ARG A 48 -7.74 3.73 3.28
N ALA A 49 -7.22 2.52 3.11
CA ALA A 49 -8.00 1.28 3.13
C ALA A 49 -8.75 1.12 4.46
N TRP A 50 -8.06 1.31 5.59
CA TRP A 50 -8.68 1.28 6.92
C TRP A 50 -9.75 2.35 7.11
N GLY A 51 -9.52 3.54 6.53
CA GLY A 51 -10.48 4.66 6.49
C GLY A 51 -11.70 4.41 5.61
N GLY A 52 -11.75 3.30 4.85
CA GLY A 52 -12.86 2.97 3.96
C GLY A 52 -12.79 3.64 2.59
N ALA A 53 -11.61 4.15 2.19
CA ALA A 53 -11.41 4.60 0.82
C ALA A 53 -11.59 3.43 -0.15
N ASP A 54 -12.23 3.70 -1.29
CA ASP A 54 -12.26 2.77 -2.41
C ASP A 54 -10.91 2.84 -3.13
N LEU A 55 -10.30 1.68 -3.33
CA LEU A 55 -8.96 1.52 -3.89
C LEU A 55 -9.05 0.49 -5.01
N ALA A 56 -8.33 0.72 -6.10
CA ALA A 56 -8.24 -0.26 -7.18
C ALA A 56 -7.24 -1.37 -6.82
N THR A 57 -7.47 -2.58 -7.33
CA THR A 57 -6.43 -3.61 -7.41
C THR A 57 -5.31 -3.16 -8.35
N ASP A 58 -4.08 -3.51 -7.99
CA ASP A 58 -2.91 -3.31 -8.84
C ASP A 58 -2.48 -4.67 -9.41
N HIS A 59 -2.20 -4.71 -10.72
CA HIS A 59 -1.80 -5.91 -11.44
C HIS A 59 -0.51 -5.64 -12.19
N ALA A 60 0.48 -6.53 -12.01
CA ALA A 60 1.78 -6.41 -12.67
C ALA A 60 1.69 -6.49 -14.21
N LEU A 61 0.64 -7.13 -14.73
CA LEU A 61 0.33 -7.23 -16.16
C LEU A 61 -1.12 -6.79 -16.37
N SER A 62 -1.33 -5.94 -17.37
CA SER A 62 -2.67 -5.66 -17.91
C SER A 62 -3.05 -6.79 -18.86
N GLU A 63 -4.29 -7.30 -18.75
CA GLU A 63 -4.88 -8.17 -19.78
C GLU A 63 -5.07 -7.45 -21.12
#